data_AF-A0A822ABB3-F1
#
_entry.id   AF-A0A822ABB3-F1
#
_cell.length_a   1.000
_cell.length_b   1.000
_cell.length_c   1.000
_cell.angle_alpha   90.00
_cell.angle_beta   90.00
_cell.angle_gamma   90.00
#
_symmetry.space_group_name_H-M   'P 1'
#
loop_
_entity.id
_entity.type
_entity.pdbx_description
1 polymer ?
#
loop_
_entity_poly.entity_id
_entity_poly.type
_entity_poly.pdbx_seq_one_letter_code
_entity_poly.pdbx_strand_id
1 'polypeptide(L)' 'VDTIFADVAQPDQARIVALNAHHFLKNGGNFVISIKASCIDSTASPEAVFAGEVKKLQSE' A
#
# COMPACT_ATOMS: atom_id res chain seq x y z
N VAL A 1 -13.60 -3.24 -9.85
CA VAL A 1 -12.50 -2.76 -10.71
C VAL A 1 -11.52 -3.89 -10.97
N ASP A 2 -10.78 -3.82 -12.08
CA ASP A 2 -9.78 -4.84 -12.46
C ASP A 2 -8.39 -4.55 -11.89
N THR A 3 -8.07 -3.27 -11.69
CA THR A 3 -6.80 -2.82 -11.13
C THR A 3 -7.01 -1.58 -10.27
N ILE A 4 -6.31 -1.52 -9.14
CA ILE A 4 -6.22 -0.31 -8.29
C ILE A 4 -4.83 0.31 -8.48
N PHE A 5 -4.78 1.63 -8.68
CA PHE A 5 -3.55 2.41 -8.59
C PHE A 5 -3.68 3.35 -7.39
N ALA A 6 -2.67 3.37 -6.51
CA ALA A 6 -2.68 4.17 -5.30
C ALA A 6 -1.45 5.08 -5.21
N ASP A 7 -1.68 6.40 -5.28
CA ASP A 7 -0.67 7.45 -5.11
C ASP A 7 -1.13 8.43 -4.00
N VAL A 8 -1.38 7.85 -2.83
CA VAL A 8 -1.81 8.56 -1.63
C VAL A 8 -0.60 8.66 -0.69
N ALA A 9 -0.34 9.84 -0.14
CA ALA A 9 0.79 10.13 0.75
C ALA A 9 0.43 10.06 2.24
N GLN A 10 -0.19 8.95 2.68
CA GLN A 10 -0.70 8.76 4.04
C GLN A 10 0.13 7.69 4.76
N PRO A 11 0.43 7.84 6.08
CA PRO A 11 1.17 6.82 6.83
C PRO A 11 0.50 5.44 6.87
N ASP A 12 -0.82 5.38 6.73
CA ASP A 12 -1.63 4.15 6.73
C ASP A 12 -2.05 3.72 5.31
N GLN A 13 -1.25 4.06 4.30
CA GLN A 13 -1.50 3.77 2.89
C GLN A 13 -1.85 2.29 2.61
N ALA A 14 -1.11 1.31 3.17
CA ALA A 14 -1.41 -0.10 2.98
C ALA A 14 -2.84 -0.48 3.42
N ARG A 15 -3.29 0.03 4.57
CA ARG A 15 -4.65 -0.20 5.10
C ARG A 15 -5.72 0.40 4.18
N ILE A 16 -5.48 1.60 3.67
CA ILE A 16 -6.40 2.26 2.73
C ILE A 16 -6.54 1.43 1.45
N VAL A 17 -5.43 0.94 0.90
CA VAL A 17 -5.45 0.11 -0.32
C VAL A 17 -6.15 -1.23 -0.06
N ALA A 18 -5.85 -1.91 1.06
CA ALA A 18 -6.47 -3.18 1.42
C ALA A 18 -7.99 -3.06 1.52
N LEU A 19 -8.50 -2.06 2.24
CA LEU A 19 -9.94 -1.82 2.35
C LEU A 19 -10.59 -1.58 0.97
N ASN A 20 -9.99 -0.75 0.13
CA ASN A 20 -10.50 -0.51 -1.21
C ASN A 20 -10.45 -1.78 -2.08
N ALA A 21 -9.42 -2.61 -1.92
CA ALA A 21 -9.31 -3.88 -2.62
C ALA A 21 -10.41 -4.85 -2.20
N HIS A 22 -10.64 -5.03 -0.89
CA HIS A 22 -11.70 -5.92 -0.39
C HIS A 22 -13.10 -5.51 -0.85
N HIS A 23 -13.37 -4.21 -0.96
CA HIS A 23 -14.69 -3.73 -1.36
C HIS A 23 -14.90 -3.70 -2.87
N PHE A 24 -13.86 -3.39 -3.65
CA PHE A 24 -14.05 -3.00 -5.04
C PHE A 24 -13.16 -3.75 -6.03
N LEU A 25 -12.05 -4.34 -5.61
CA LEU A 25 -11.19 -5.12 -6.52
C LEU A 25 -11.83 -6.49 -6.74
N LYS A 26 -11.93 -6.90 -8.00
CA LYS A 26 -12.39 -8.25 -8.33
C LYS A 26 -11.38 -9.29 -7.82
N ASN A 27 -11.84 -10.51 -7.53
CA ASN A 27 -10.94 -11.62 -7.23
C ASN A 27 -9.96 -11.85 -8.39
N GLY A 28 -8.67 -11.99 -8.08
CA GLY A 28 -7.60 -12.08 -9.08
C GLY A 28 -7.27 -10.77 -9.81
N GLY A 29 -7.84 -9.64 -9.37
CA GLY A 29 -7.43 -8.31 -9.78
C GLY A 29 -6.06 -7.93 -9.22
N ASN A 30 -5.46 -6.87 -9.77
CA ASN A 30 -4.13 -6.40 -9.38
C ASN A 30 -4.18 -5.04 -8.70
N PHE A 31 -3.11 -4.67 -8.01
CA PHE A 31 -2.94 -3.32 -7.53
C PHE A 31 -1.49 -2.86 -7.65
N VAL A 32 -1.30 -1.55 -7.79
CA VAL A 32 0.01 -0.89 -7.87
C VAL A 32 -0.01 0.29 -6.90
N ILE A 33 1.04 0.39 -6.07
CA ILE A 33 1.13 1.39 -5.01
C ILE A 33 2.42 2.20 -5.22
N SER A 34 2.28 3.52 -5.28
CA SER A 34 3.38 4.48 -5.22
C SER A 34 3.71 4.75 -3.75
N ILE A 35 4.84 4.23 -3.29
CA ILE A 35 5.27 4.37 -1.90
C ILE A 35 6.31 5.49 -1.80
N LYS A 36 5.96 6.57 -1.09
CA LYS A 36 6.89 7.62 -0.72
C LYS A 36 7.33 7.45 0.73
N ALA A 37 8.49 6.85 0.94
CA ALA A 37 8.98 6.48 2.27
C ALA A 37 8.91 7.63 3.30
N SER A 38 9.29 8.84 2.89
CA SER A 38 9.30 10.02 3.75
C SER A 38 7.93 10.46 4.28
N CYS A 39 6.83 10.04 3.63
CA CYS A 39 5.46 10.33 4.06
C CYS A 39 4.90 9.27 5.00
N ILE A 40 5.54 8.10 5.08
CA ILE A 40 5.15 7.00 5.97
C ILE A 40 5.94 7.08 7.26
N ASP A 41 7.27 7.09 7.16
CA ASP A 41 8.17 7.25 8.29
C ASP A 41 9.43 7.98 7.80
N SER A 42 9.60 9.23 8.25
CA SER A 42 10.74 10.07 7.89
C SER A 42 12.00 9.76 8.70
N THR A 43 11.91 8.91 9.71
CA THR A 43 13.01 8.56 10.62
C THR A 43 13.69 7.24 10.26
N ALA A 44 12.98 6.35 9.54
CA ALA A 44 13.50 5.08 9.07
C ALA A 44 14.18 5.20 7.69
N SER A 45 15.05 4.23 7.35
CA SER A 45 15.59 4.14 5.99
C SER A 45 14.49 3.74 5.00
N PRO A 46 14.53 4.22 3.74
CA PRO A 46 13.55 3.86 2.72
C PRO A 46 13.38 2.34 2.54
N GLU A 47 14.47 1.57 2.59
CA GLU A 47 14.44 0.11 2.44
C GLU A 47 13.65 -0.57 3.56
N ALA A 48 13.78 -0.07 4.80
CA ALA A 48 13.04 -0.58 5.94
C ALA A 48 11.54 -0.25 5.82
N VAL A 49 11.21 0.96 5.36
CA VAL A 49 9.83 1.37 5.10
C VAL A 49 9.20 0.50 4.00
N PHE A 50 9.88 0.30 2.88
CA PHE A 50 9.38 -0.53 1.78
C PHE A 50 9.16 -1.98 2.21
N ALA A 51 10.12 -2.58 2.94
CA ALA A 51 9.96 -3.92 3.47
C ALA A 51 8.78 -4.03 4.46
N GLY A 52 8.58 -3.00 5.29
CA GLY A 52 7.44 -2.90 6.21
C GLY A 52 6.10 -2.83 5.47
N GLU A 53 5.97 -1.99 4.46
CA GLU A 53 4.75 -1.87 3.65
C GLU A 53 4.44 -3.16 2.89
N VAL A 54 5.44 -3.82 2.29
CA VAL A 54 5.25 -5.13 1.65
C VAL A 54 4.74 -6.16 2.65
N LYS A 55 5.31 -6.20 3.85
CA LYS A 55 4.87 -7.14 4.90
C LYS A 55 3.43 -6.88 5.33
N LYS A 56 3.03 -5.61 5.49
CA LYS A 56 1.63 -5.24 5.80
C LYS A 56 0.68 -5.73 4.71
N LEU A 57 1.01 -5.50 3.44
CA LEU A 57 0.18 -5.93 2.30
C LEU A 57 0.08 -7.46 2.17
N GLN A 58 1.11 -8.19 2.59
CA GLN A 58 1.09 -9.67 2.61
C GLN A 58 0.28 -10.26 3.77
N SER A 59 0.01 -9.48 4.83
CA SER A 59 -0.77 -9.93 5.99
C SER A 59 -2.28 -9.69 5.87
N GLU A 60 -2.72 -9.00 4.81
CA GLU A 60 -4.13 -8.81 4.44
C GLU A 60 -4.61 -9.95 3.53
#